data_AF-A0A8J8E102-F1
#
_entry.id   AF-A0A8J8E102-F1
#
_cell.length_a   1.000
_cell.length_b   1.000
_cell.length_c   1.000
_cell.angle_alpha   90.00
_cell.angle_beta   90.00
_cell.angle_gamma   90.00
#
_symmetry.space_group_name_H-M   'P 1'
#
loop_
_entity.id
_entity.type
_entity.pdbx_description
1 polymer ?
#
loop_
_entity_poly.entity_id
_entity_poly.type
_entity_poly.pdbx_seq_one_letter_code
_entity_poly.pdbx_strand_id
1 'polypeptide(L)'
;MENEKVLEELDKRIKRLEAEIELVENRLRYLDEIGAPSKYRAFRRKDYSIYYLLLMGVWMLVGFLALMSIRNRLPGEINIPLLPYLFVALTAIVFPLIYLLWSKREEPKTPMDELEERERLARLVLSLFYRPLRKAIEEGDREALRSLADELLTNPILAEAVERMNEGDPKLMAYALYLYTSYQKGMEGELKEVLSSLHNKPLKALLSALAEA
;
A
#
# COMPACT_ATOMS: atom_id res chain seq x y z
N MET A 1 15.73 -24.89 -25.83
CA MET A 1 14.56 -24.37 -26.58
C MET A 1 13.34 -24.16 -25.69
N GLU A 2 13.01 -25.05 -24.75
CA GLU A 2 11.79 -24.94 -23.91
C GLU A 2 11.71 -23.67 -23.05
N ASN A 3 12.82 -23.28 -22.39
CA ASN A 3 12.85 -22.07 -21.55
C ASN A 3 12.96 -20.75 -22.36
N GLU A 4 13.24 -20.82 -23.66
CA GLU A 4 13.58 -19.65 -24.47
C GLU A 4 12.37 -18.74 -24.67
N LYS A 5 11.18 -19.32 -24.91
CA LYS A 5 9.91 -18.57 -24.97
C LYS A 5 9.54 -17.94 -23.63
N VAL A 6 9.81 -18.63 -22.52
CA VAL A 6 9.51 -18.14 -21.17
C VAL A 6 10.41 -16.94 -20.84
N LEU A 7 11.70 -17.06 -21.14
CA LEU A 7 12.68 -15.97 -20.97
C LEU A 7 12.36 -14.78 -21.86
N GLU A 8 11.90 -15.00 -23.10
CA GLU A 8 11.48 -13.90 -23.99
C GLU A 8 10.26 -13.13 -23.43
N GLU A 9 9.24 -13.83 -22.92
CA GLU A 9 8.09 -13.19 -22.29
C GLU A 9 8.46 -12.48 -20.98
N LEU A 10 9.39 -13.03 -20.20
CA LEU A 10 9.96 -12.36 -19.02
C LEU A 10 10.68 -11.08 -19.41
N ASP A 11 11.56 -11.13 -20.42
CA ASP A 11 12.32 -9.96 -20.89
C ASP A 11 11.40 -8.86 -21.41
N LYS A 12 10.34 -9.21 -22.14
CA LYS A 12 9.33 -8.24 -22.58
C LYS A 12 8.65 -7.55 -21.40
N ARG A 13 8.28 -8.31 -20.36
CA ARG A 13 7.62 -7.73 -19.18
C ARG A 13 8.57 -6.90 -18.32
N ILE A 14 9.80 -7.37 -18.11
CA ILE A 14 10.85 -6.62 -17.40
C ILE A 14 11.11 -5.29 -18.11
N LYS A 15 11.36 -5.30 -19.42
CA LYS A 15 11.56 -4.06 -20.20
C LYS A 15 10.39 -3.10 -20.12
N ARG A 16 9.15 -3.62 -20.11
CA ARG A 16 7.96 -2.79 -19.94
C ARG A 16 7.90 -2.13 -18.57
N LEU A 17 8.19 -2.88 -17.50
CA LEU A 17 8.24 -2.34 -16.14
C LEU A 17 9.37 -1.31 -15.98
N GLU A 18 10.55 -1.56 -16.57
CA GLU A 18 11.65 -0.59 -16.58
C GLU A 18 11.25 0.69 -17.32
N ALA A 19 10.56 0.58 -18.46
CA ALA A 19 10.05 1.74 -19.19
C ALA A 19 8.97 2.50 -18.40
N GLU A 20 8.08 1.80 -17.68
CA GLU A 20 7.10 2.43 -16.78
C GLU A 20 7.80 3.22 -15.67
N ILE A 21 8.85 2.65 -15.06
CA ILE A 21 9.67 3.31 -14.04
C ILE A 21 10.34 4.56 -14.62
N GLU A 22 11.03 4.43 -15.76
CA GLU A 22 11.75 5.54 -16.39
C GLU A 22 10.81 6.70 -16.78
N LEU A 23 9.63 6.39 -17.33
CA LEU A 23 8.63 7.40 -17.67
C LEU A 23 8.12 8.13 -16.43
N VAL A 24 7.89 7.41 -15.33
CA VAL A 24 7.44 8.01 -14.07
C VAL A 24 8.54 8.87 -13.47
N GLU A 25 9.78 8.39 -13.43
CA GLU A 25 10.93 9.16 -12.94
C GLU A 25 11.14 10.44 -13.74
N ASN A 26 11.10 10.36 -15.07
CA ASN A 26 11.24 11.53 -15.94
C ASN A 26 10.11 12.55 -15.71
N ARG A 27 8.89 12.06 -15.46
CA ARG A 27 7.75 12.93 -15.14
C ARG A 27 7.89 13.58 -13.77
N LEU A 28 8.38 12.86 -12.77
CA LEU A 28 8.65 13.39 -11.44
C LEU A 28 9.75 14.46 -11.49
N ARG A 29 10.86 14.18 -12.19
CA ARG A 29 11.93 15.17 -12.42
C ARG A 29 11.42 16.44 -13.11
N TYR A 30 10.61 16.30 -14.15
CA TYR A 30 10.01 17.44 -14.85
C TYR A 30 9.08 18.26 -13.93
N LEU A 31 8.29 17.60 -13.09
CA LEU A 31 7.42 18.27 -12.11
C LEU A 31 8.24 19.02 -11.05
N ASP A 32 9.33 18.43 -10.57
CA ASP A 32 10.27 19.06 -9.64
C ASP A 32 10.95 20.28 -10.25
N GLU A 33 11.42 20.21 -11.50
CA GLU A 33 12.06 21.31 -12.24
C GLU A 33 11.14 22.53 -12.43
N ILE A 34 9.83 22.30 -12.64
CA ILE A 34 8.83 23.38 -12.80
C ILE A 34 8.43 23.98 -11.45
N GLY A 35 8.92 23.43 -10.33
CA GLY A 35 8.53 23.88 -9.00
C GLY A 35 7.07 23.54 -8.65
N ALA A 36 6.44 22.61 -9.37
CA ALA A 36 5.11 22.09 -9.04
C ALA A 36 4.96 21.55 -7.61
N PRO A 37 6.01 20.98 -6.95
CA PRO A 37 5.92 20.57 -5.55
C PRO A 37 5.55 21.73 -4.62
N SER A 38 5.98 22.95 -4.96
CA SER A 38 5.65 24.15 -4.19
C SER A 38 4.19 24.56 -4.36
N LYS A 39 3.60 24.43 -5.55
CA LYS A 39 2.17 24.73 -5.80
C LYS A 39 1.26 23.69 -5.15
N TYR A 40 1.61 22.41 -5.19
CA TYR A 40 0.84 21.34 -4.54
C TYR A 40 1.02 21.34 -3.00
N ARG A 41 2.23 21.59 -2.47
CA ARG A 41 2.42 21.85 -1.03
C ARG A 41 1.80 23.16 -0.56
N ALA A 42 1.72 24.20 -1.41
CA ALA A 42 1.00 25.42 -1.08
C ALA A 42 -0.52 25.21 -1.07
N PHE A 43 -1.03 24.25 -1.85
CA PHE A 43 -2.42 23.81 -1.81
C PHE A 43 -2.73 22.89 -0.61
N ARG A 44 -1.72 22.33 0.08
CA ARG A 44 -1.87 21.90 1.47
C ARG A 44 -2.11 23.17 2.30
N ARG A 45 -3.35 23.65 2.34
CA ARG A 45 -3.79 24.57 3.39
C ARG A 45 -3.29 23.95 4.69
N LYS A 46 -2.37 24.63 5.38
CA LYS A 46 -2.01 24.27 6.75
C LYS A 46 -3.33 24.12 7.48
N ASP A 47 -3.61 22.91 7.93
CA ASP A 47 -4.89 22.59 8.53
C ASP A 47 -4.90 23.22 9.93
N TYR A 48 -5.22 24.52 9.98
CA TYR A 48 -5.21 25.31 11.20
C TYR A 48 -6.28 24.81 12.20
N SER A 49 -7.15 23.92 11.75
CA SER A 49 -8.13 23.13 12.52
C SER A 49 -7.52 22.59 13.82
N ILE A 50 -6.28 22.08 13.79
CA ILE A 50 -5.59 21.57 14.99
C ILE A 50 -5.34 22.70 16.01
N TYR A 51 -4.95 23.89 15.55
CA TYR A 51 -4.70 25.04 16.43
C TYR A 51 -6.01 25.58 17.01
N TYR A 52 -7.09 25.61 16.23
CA TYR A 52 -8.41 26.00 16.73
C TYR A 52 -8.97 25.00 17.74
N LEU A 53 -8.76 23.69 17.53
CA LEU A 53 -9.15 22.63 18.46
C LEU A 53 -8.36 22.71 19.78
N LEU A 54 -7.05 22.93 19.71
CA LEU A 54 -6.21 23.16 20.88
C LEU A 54 -6.62 24.42 21.64
N LEU A 55 -6.87 25.52 20.94
CA LEU A 55 -7.32 26.78 21.54
C LEU A 55 -8.67 26.60 22.25
N MET A 56 -9.64 25.92 21.61
CA MET A 56 -10.92 25.56 22.24
C MET A 56 -10.73 24.73 23.51
N GLY A 57 -9.86 23.71 23.46
CA GLY A 57 -9.56 22.87 24.61
C GLY A 57 -8.98 23.67 25.79
N VAL A 58 -8.01 24.56 25.52
CA VAL A 58 -7.43 25.45 26.53
C VAL A 58 -8.48 26.42 27.08
N TRP A 59 -9.30 27.02 26.23
CA TRP A 59 -10.33 27.98 26.65
C TRP A 59 -11.41 27.34 27.53
N MET A 60 -11.82 26.12 27.20
CA MET A 60 -12.75 25.31 28.00
C MET A 60 -12.17 24.96 29.37
N LEU A 61 -10.88 24.62 29.42
CA LEU A 61 -10.18 24.30 30.67
C LEU A 61 -10.09 25.54 31.59
N VAL A 62 -9.80 26.71 31.01
CA VAL A 62 -9.82 28.00 31.72
C VAL A 62 -11.22 28.33 32.23
N GLY A 63 -12.26 28.14 31.41
CA GLY A 63 -13.66 28.35 31.81
C GLY A 63 -14.10 27.42 32.95
N PHE A 64 -13.71 26.15 32.89
CA PHE A 64 -13.99 25.18 33.96
C PHE A 64 -13.27 25.54 35.27
N LEU A 65 -11.99 25.93 35.21
CA LEU A 65 -11.24 26.38 36.37
C LEU A 65 -11.82 27.66 36.99
N ALA A 66 -12.28 28.60 36.16
CA ALA A 66 -12.95 29.81 36.63
C ALA A 66 -14.26 29.49 37.37
N LEU A 67 -15.09 28.59 36.83
CA LEU A 67 -16.31 28.11 37.49
C LEU A 67 -16.00 27.43 38.84
N MET A 68 -14.94 26.61 38.88
CA MET A 68 -14.51 25.93 40.12
C MET A 68 -14.03 26.93 41.19
N SER A 69 -13.32 27.99 40.77
CA SER A 69 -12.83 29.04 41.68
C SER A 69 -13.96 29.89 42.25
N ILE A 70 -14.99 30.19 41.44
CA ILE A 70 -16.17 30.97 41.84
C ILE A 70 -17.11 30.15 42.75
N ARG A 71 -17.19 28.83 42.56
CA ARG A 71 -18.01 27.92 43.38
C ARG A 71 -17.76 28.09 44.89
N ASN A 72 -16.53 28.34 45.30
CA ASN A 72 -16.15 28.45 46.73
C ASN A 72 -16.34 29.86 47.30
N ARG A 73 -16.71 30.86 46.48
CA ARG A 73 -16.86 32.27 46.89
C ARG A 73 -18.29 32.79 46.87
N LEU A 74 -19.27 31.97 46.49
CA LEU A 74 -20.69 32.34 46.46
C LEU A 74 -21.39 31.97 47.79
N PRO A 75 -21.96 32.93 48.54
CA PRO A 75 -22.73 32.64 49.75
C PRO A 75 -24.15 32.14 49.43
N GLY A 76 -24.54 31.02 50.06
CA GLY A 76 -25.92 30.51 50.11
C GLY A 76 -26.38 29.71 48.87
N GLU A 77 -26.72 28.43 49.09
CA GLU A 77 -27.61 27.54 48.31
C GLU A 77 -27.52 27.43 46.77
N ILE A 78 -26.58 28.08 46.08
CA ILE A 78 -26.39 27.89 44.64
C ILE A 78 -25.53 26.64 44.41
N ASN A 79 -26.17 25.46 44.46
CA ASN A 79 -25.53 24.20 44.12
C ASN A 79 -25.46 24.05 42.59
N ILE A 80 -24.46 24.67 41.96
CA ILE A 80 -24.24 24.54 40.51
C ILE A 80 -23.95 23.06 40.20
N PRO A 81 -24.83 22.34 39.49
CA PRO A 81 -24.58 20.95 39.16
C PRO A 81 -23.39 20.91 38.21
N LEU A 82 -22.30 20.28 38.63
CA LEU A 82 -21.06 20.20 37.85
C LEU A 82 -21.11 19.13 36.75
N LEU A 83 -22.03 18.16 36.87
CA LEU A 83 -22.18 17.07 35.91
C LEU A 83 -22.42 17.55 34.46
N PRO A 84 -23.34 18.50 34.19
CA PRO A 84 -23.54 19.04 32.83
C PRO A 84 -22.27 19.69 32.26
N TYR A 85 -21.52 20.43 33.08
CA TYR A 85 -20.27 21.07 32.64
C TYR A 85 -19.17 20.06 32.39
N LEU A 86 -19.09 19.00 33.18
CA LEU A 86 -18.19 17.87 32.95
C LEU A 86 -18.52 17.18 31.61
N PHE A 87 -19.80 16.96 31.33
CA PHE A 87 -20.25 16.38 30.06
C PHE A 87 -19.89 17.26 28.86
N VAL A 88 -20.09 18.58 28.96
CA VAL A 88 -19.71 19.54 27.90
C VAL A 88 -18.20 19.58 27.71
N ALA A 89 -17.41 19.55 28.80
CA ALA A 89 -15.95 19.48 28.72
C ALA A 89 -15.47 18.17 28.07
N LEU A 90 -16.09 17.05 28.44
CA LEU A 90 -15.74 15.73 27.90
C LEU A 90 -16.08 15.64 26.41
N THR A 91 -17.27 16.06 25.98
CA THR A 91 -17.64 16.05 24.56
C THR A 91 -16.76 16.99 23.75
N ALA A 92 -16.44 18.18 24.25
CA ALA A 92 -15.54 19.11 23.56
C ALA A 92 -14.10 18.62 23.42
N ILE A 93 -13.63 17.66 24.24
CA ILE A 93 -12.30 17.05 24.10
C ILE A 93 -12.37 15.78 23.22
N VAL A 94 -13.38 14.94 23.44
CA VAL A 94 -13.53 13.64 22.76
C VAL A 94 -13.88 13.82 21.29
N PHE A 95 -14.76 14.77 20.95
CA PHE A 95 -15.20 14.96 19.56
C PHE A 95 -14.06 15.40 18.62
N PRO A 96 -13.19 16.36 19.01
CA PRO A 96 -11.98 16.68 18.24
C PRO A 96 -11.00 15.54 18.08
N LEU A 97 -10.82 14.73 19.14
CA LEU A 97 -9.92 13.57 19.09
C LEU A 97 -10.42 12.52 18.11
N ILE A 98 -11.73 12.25 18.12
CA ILE A 98 -12.38 11.35 17.15
C ILE A 98 -12.24 11.91 15.74
N TYR A 99 -12.51 13.21 15.54
CA TYR A 99 -12.37 13.87 14.24
C TYR A 99 -10.93 13.79 13.70
N LEU A 100 -9.91 14.02 14.55
CA LEU A 100 -8.50 13.91 14.16
C LEU A 100 -8.10 12.48 13.80
N LEU A 101 -8.60 11.49 14.54
CA LEU A 101 -8.35 10.08 14.24
C LEU A 101 -9.00 9.65 12.92
N TRP A 102 -10.14 10.23 12.58
CA TRP A 102 -10.84 9.93 11.34
C TRP A 102 -10.22 10.65 10.13
N SER A 103 -9.95 11.96 10.27
CA SER A 103 -9.42 12.81 9.20
C SER A 103 -8.02 12.40 8.73
N LYS A 104 -7.16 11.87 9.62
CA LYS A 104 -5.83 11.34 9.22
C LYS A 104 -5.89 10.20 8.20
N ARG A 105 -7.05 9.56 8.01
CA ARG A 105 -7.22 8.48 7.01
C ARG A 105 -7.55 9.01 5.61
N GLU A 106 -7.88 10.30 5.47
CA GLU A 106 -8.43 10.89 4.25
C GLU A 106 -7.55 12.01 3.69
N GLU A 107 -6.23 12.00 3.90
CA GLU A 107 -5.37 12.89 3.10
C GLU A 107 -5.51 12.48 1.62
N PRO A 108 -6.07 13.34 0.74
CA PRO A 108 -6.23 13.00 -0.66
C PRO A 108 -4.82 12.87 -1.26
N LYS A 109 -4.49 11.67 -1.73
CA LYS A 109 -3.23 11.40 -2.43
C LYS A 109 -3.11 12.40 -3.57
N THR A 110 -2.00 13.14 -3.62
CA THR A 110 -1.75 14.00 -4.76
C THR A 110 -1.42 13.14 -5.98
N PRO A 111 -1.66 13.62 -7.21
CA PRO A 111 -1.23 12.91 -8.42
C PRO A 111 0.27 12.59 -8.44
N MET A 112 1.08 13.33 -7.66
CA MET A 112 2.50 13.08 -7.49
C MET A 112 2.77 11.91 -6.54
N ASP A 113 2.04 11.83 -5.41
CA ASP A 113 2.12 10.69 -4.49
C ASP A 113 1.70 9.37 -5.18
N GLU A 114 0.70 9.42 -6.08
CA GLU A 114 0.29 8.25 -6.87
C GLU A 114 1.37 7.78 -7.86
N LEU A 115 2.09 8.73 -8.47
CA LEU A 115 3.19 8.42 -9.38
C LEU A 115 4.38 7.82 -8.62
N GLU A 116 4.79 8.43 -7.50
CA GLU A 116 5.85 7.90 -6.63
C GLU A 116 5.51 6.52 -6.10
N GLU A 117 4.26 6.30 -5.69
CA GLU A 117 3.81 5.00 -5.22
C GLU A 117 3.86 3.96 -6.34
N ARG A 118 3.44 4.30 -7.56
CA ARG A 118 3.52 3.41 -8.71
C ARG A 118 4.95 3.06 -9.09
N GLU A 119 5.87 4.04 -9.09
CA GLU A 119 7.30 3.80 -9.32
C GLU A 119 7.87 2.81 -8.27
N ARG A 120 7.55 3.05 -7.00
CA ARG A 120 8.01 2.21 -5.89
C ARG A 120 7.51 0.78 -6.03
N LEU A 121 6.22 0.59 -6.34
CA LEU A 121 5.63 -0.74 -6.50
C LEU A 121 6.22 -1.46 -7.72
N ALA A 122 6.38 -0.78 -8.86
CA ALA A 122 7.01 -1.35 -10.05
C ALA A 122 8.45 -1.82 -9.77
N ARG A 123 9.25 -1.00 -9.06
CA ARG A 123 10.60 -1.37 -8.65
C ARG A 123 10.61 -2.59 -7.72
N LEU A 124 9.69 -2.67 -6.77
CA LEU A 124 9.56 -3.81 -5.85
C LEU A 124 9.24 -5.10 -6.59
N VAL A 125 8.24 -5.09 -7.49
CA VAL A 125 7.89 -6.28 -8.29
C VAL A 125 9.08 -6.69 -9.16
N LEU A 126 9.78 -5.73 -9.75
CA LEU A 126 10.91 -6.02 -10.62
C LEU A 126 12.10 -6.64 -9.86
N SER A 127 12.46 -6.09 -8.71
CA SER A 127 13.62 -6.53 -7.93
C SER A 127 13.36 -7.80 -7.12
N LEU A 128 12.16 -7.95 -6.57
CA LEU A 128 11.81 -9.07 -5.69
C LEU A 128 11.15 -10.24 -6.42
N PHE A 129 10.47 -10.01 -7.55
CA PHE A 129 9.80 -11.08 -8.29
C PHE A 129 10.48 -11.40 -9.62
N TYR A 130 10.48 -10.47 -10.58
CA TYR A 130 10.87 -10.79 -11.96
C TYR A 130 12.37 -11.09 -12.13
N ARG A 131 13.26 -10.33 -11.48
CA ARG A 131 14.71 -10.60 -11.55
C ARG A 131 15.07 -11.95 -10.90
N PRO A 132 14.62 -12.27 -9.67
CA PRO A 132 14.82 -13.58 -9.08
C PRO A 132 14.23 -14.71 -9.93
N LEU A 133 13.01 -14.53 -10.45
CA LEU A 133 12.34 -15.52 -11.30
C LEU A 133 13.16 -15.84 -12.56
N ARG A 134 13.63 -14.80 -13.25
CA ARG A 134 14.48 -14.96 -14.44
C ARG A 134 15.73 -15.77 -14.10
N LYS A 135 16.45 -15.37 -13.04
CA LYS A 135 17.69 -16.03 -12.62
C LYS A 135 17.45 -17.51 -12.30
N ALA A 136 16.40 -17.81 -11.55
CA ALA A 136 16.05 -19.17 -11.20
C ALA A 136 15.69 -20.04 -12.43
N ILE A 137 15.04 -19.47 -13.45
CA ILE A 137 14.73 -20.18 -14.70
C ILE A 137 15.98 -20.40 -15.56
N GLU A 138 16.88 -19.41 -15.63
CA GLU A 138 18.15 -19.51 -16.36
C GLU A 138 19.07 -20.57 -15.75
N GLU A 139 19.14 -20.61 -14.41
CA GLU A 139 19.98 -21.56 -13.66
C GLU A 139 19.30 -22.93 -13.48
N GLY A 140 18.00 -23.05 -13.79
CA GLY A 140 17.22 -24.26 -13.55
C GLY A 140 17.04 -24.59 -12.06
N ASP A 141 17.18 -23.58 -11.20
CA ASP A 141 17.15 -23.72 -9.74
C ASP A 141 15.70 -23.80 -9.23
N ARG A 142 15.25 -25.04 -9.00
CA ARG A 142 13.91 -25.31 -8.45
C ARG A 142 13.76 -24.86 -7.01
N GLU A 143 14.84 -24.82 -6.23
CA GLU A 143 14.79 -24.37 -4.84
C GLU A 143 14.59 -22.86 -4.78
N ALA A 144 15.27 -22.10 -5.65
CA ALA A 144 15.05 -20.67 -5.81
C ALA A 144 13.62 -20.35 -6.27
N LEU A 145 13.04 -21.11 -7.21
CA LEU A 145 11.64 -20.96 -7.61
C LEU A 145 10.66 -21.23 -6.47
N ARG A 146 10.97 -22.21 -5.63
CA ARG A 146 10.16 -22.53 -4.44
C ARG A 146 10.25 -21.42 -3.39
N SER A 147 11.46 -20.92 -3.13
CA SER A 147 11.68 -19.77 -2.25
C SER A 147 10.93 -18.53 -2.73
N LEU A 148 10.86 -18.31 -4.04
CA LEU A 148 10.10 -17.19 -4.61
C LEU A 148 8.59 -17.35 -4.39
N ALA A 149 8.08 -18.58 -4.46
CA ALA A 149 6.69 -18.89 -4.12
C ALA A 149 6.42 -18.65 -2.62
N ASP A 150 7.34 -19.06 -1.75
CA ASP A 150 7.26 -18.80 -0.30
C ASP A 150 7.28 -17.28 -0.02
N GLU A 151 8.12 -16.51 -0.72
CA GLU A 151 8.18 -15.05 -0.60
C GLU A 151 6.88 -14.36 -1.02
N LEU A 152 6.25 -14.81 -2.11
CA LEU A 152 4.94 -14.28 -2.53
C LEU A 152 3.84 -14.46 -1.47
N LEU A 153 3.93 -15.52 -0.65
CA LEU A 153 2.94 -15.80 0.40
C LEU A 153 3.28 -15.11 1.73
N THR A 154 4.55 -14.95 2.04
CA THR A 154 5.03 -14.48 3.35
C THR A 154 5.41 -13.01 3.40
N ASN A 155 5.79 -12.42 2.26
CA ASN A 155 6.18 -11.02 2.18
C ASN A 155 4.96 -10.15 1.79
N PRO A 156 4.32 -9.44 2.74
CA PRO A 156 3.13 -8.64 2.44
C PRO A 156 3.44 -7.47 1.48
N ILE A 157 4.67 -6.96 1.49
CA ILE A 157 5.10 -5.86 0.61
C ILE A 157 5.11 -6.33 -0.84
N LEU A 158 5.61 -7.55 -1.09
CA LEU A 158 5.64 -8.13 -2.43
C LEU A 158 4.23 -8.47 -2.92
N ALA A 159 3.43 -9.10 -2.06
CA ALA A 159 2.05 -9.46 -2.39
C ALA A 159 1.22 -8.21 -2.74
N GLU A 160 1.30 -7.15 -1.92
CA GLU A 160 0.62 -5.89 -2.21
C GLU A 160 1.12 -5.26 -3.52
N ALA A 161 2.43 -5.29 -3.76
CA ALA A 161 2.99 -4.73 -5.00
C ALA A 161 2.51 -5.47 -6.25
N VAL A 162 2.41 -6.79 -6.21
CA VAL A 162 1.89 -7.64 -7.30
C VAL A 162 0.42 -7.34 -7.58
N GLU A 163 -0.41 -7.26 -6.54
CA GLU A 163 -1.84 -6.95 -6.69
C GLU A 163 -2.05 -5.53 -7.24
N ARG A 164 -1.39 -4.54 -6.66
CA ARG A 164 -1.57 -3.13 -7.03
C ARG A 164 -0.98 -2.78 -8.40
N MET A 165 0.03 -3.50 -8.86
CA MET A 165 0.55 -3.40 -10.23
C MET A 165 -0.25 -4.23 -11.24
N ASN A 166 -1.31 -4.93 -10.79
CA ASN A 166 -2.16 -5.78 -11.62
C ASN A 166 -1.38 -6.88 -12.36
N GLU A 167 -0.39 -7.48 -11.69
CA GLU A 167 0.41 -8.58 -12.25
C GLU A 167 -0.27 -9.95 -12.10
N GLY A 168 -1.25 -10.04 -11.20
CA GLY A 168 -2.02 -11.23 -10.88
C GLY A 168 -2.36 -11.34 -9.40
N ASP A 169 -2.91 -12.48 -8.99
CA ASP A 169 -3.10 -12.85 -7.59
C ASP A 169 -1.80 -13.50 -7.05
N PRO A 170 -1.16 -12.94 -6.01
CA PRO A 170 0.07 -13.47 -5.43
C PRO A 170 -0.03 -14.95 -5.02
N LYS A 171 -1.19 -15.36 -4.49
CA LYS A 171 -1.42 -16.75 -4.07
C LYS A 171 -1.48 -17.69 -5.27
N LEU A 172 -2.17 -17.28 -6.32
CA LEU A 172 -2.25 -18.05 -7.56
C LEU A 172 -0.89 -18.13 -8.25
N MET A 173 -0.11 -17.04 -8.22
CA MET A 173 1.25 -17.01 -8.74
C MET A 173 2.20 -17.91 -7.95
N ALA A 174 2.12 -17.91 -6.61
CA ALA A 174 2.86 -18.82 -5.75
C ALA A 174 2.47 -20.29 -6.02
N TYR A 175 1.17 -20.57 -6.13
CA TYR A 175 0.70 -21.91 -6.46
C TYR A 175 1.19 -22.39 -7.83
N ALA A 176 1.20 -21.52 -8.84
CA ALA A 176 1.79 -21.82 -10.15
C ALA A 176 3.28 -22.19 -10.04
N LEU A 177 4.07 -21.48 -9.23
CA LEU A 177 5.48 -21.81 -9.01
C LEU A 177 5.67 -23.13 -8.24
N TYR A 178 4.84 -23.42 -7.23
CA TYR A 178 4.88 -24.72 -6.56
C TYR A 178 4.50 -25.85 -7.51
N LEU A 179 3.46 -25.66 -8.30
CA LEU A 179 3.02 -26.65 -9.28
C LEU A 179 4.15 -26.91 -10.28
N TYR A 180 4.83 -25.87 -10.75
CA TYR A 180 5.96 -26.03 -11.66
C TYR A 180 7.11 -26.84 -11.04
N THR A 181 7.48 -26.53 -9.79
CA THR A 181 8.62 -27.17 -9.11
C THR A 181 8.34 -28.61 -8.67
N SER A 182 7.07 -28.93 -8.38
CA SER A 182 6.64 -30.23 -7.84
C SER A 182 5.81 -31.08 -8.82
N TYR A 183 5.73 -30.67 -10.09
CA TYR A 183 4.89 -31.33 -11.09
C TYR A 183 5.16 -32.83 -11.22
N GLN A 184 4.09 -33.63 -11.22
CA GLN A 184 4.12 -35.07 -11.43
C GLN A 184 3.07 -35.50 -12.47
N LYS A 185 3.36 -36.59 -13.19
CA LYS A 185 2.39 -37.21 -14.11
C LYS A 185 1.11 -37.60 -13.36
N GLY A 186 -0.03 -37.03 -13.76
CA GLY A 186 -1.31 -37.14 -13.06
C GLY A 186 -1.87 -35.81 -12.55
N MET A 187 -1.08 -34.73 -12.52
CA MET A 187 -1.52 -33.37 -12.12
C MET A 187 -2.02 -32.52 -13.30
N GLU A 188 -2.32 -33.13 -14.44
CA GLU A 188 -2.73 -32.45 -15.68
C GLU A 188 -4.03 -31.64 -15.50
N GLY A 189 -4.95 -32.14 -14.66
CA GLY A 189 -6.18 -31.43 -14.31
C GLY A 189 -5.91 -30.12 -13.56
N GLU A 190 -5.08 -30.18 -12.52
CA GLU A 190 -4.65 -29.01 -11.75
C GLU A 190 -3.90 -28.01 -12.64
N LEU A 191 -3.00 -28.51 -13.50
CA LEU A 191 -2.26 -27.68 -14.46
C LEU A 191 -3.19 -26.88 -15.38
N LYS A 192 -4.22 -27.54 -15.91
CA LYS A 192 -5.20 -26.90 -16.81
C LYS A 192 -6.05 -25.85 -16.07
N GLU A 193 -6.44 -26.13 -14.84
CA GLU A 193 -7.20 -25.20 -14.00
C GLU A 193 -6.38 -23.94 -13.69
N VAL A 194 -5.13 -24.11 -13.25
CA VAL A 194 -4.23 -22.98 -12.96
C VAL A 194 -3.95 -22.16 -14.22
N LEU A 195 -3.65 -22.80 -15.35
CA LEU A 195 -3.42 -22.10 -16.63
C LEU A 195 -4.62 -21.26 -17.09
N SER A 196 -5.85 -21.67 -16.76
CA SER A 196 -7.06 -20.93 -17.11
C SER A 196 -7.27 -19.67 -16.27
N SER A 197 -6.86 -19.72 -14.98
CA SER A 197 -7.04 -18.63 -14.02
C SER A 197 -5.85 -17.66 -13.96
N LEU A 198 -4.67 -18.11 -14.40
CA LEU A 198 -3.43 -17.35 -14.32
C LEU A 198 -3.38 -16.25 -15.40
N HIS A 199 -3.35 -15.00 -14.94
CA HIS A 199 -3.26 -13.81 -15.79
C HIS A 199 -1.82 -13.45 -16.17
N ASN A 200 -0.86 -13.82 -15.33
CA ASN A 200 0.55 -13.51 -15.52
C ASN A 200 1.13 -14.29 -16.71
N LYS A 201 1.40 -13.59 -17.82
CA LYS A 201 1.85 -14.23 -19.07
C LYS A 201 3.17 -15.02 -18.93
N PRO A 202 4.23 -14.48 -18.29
CA PRO A 202 5.45 -15.23 -18.05
C PRO A 202 5.24 -16.55 -17.29
N LEU A 203 4.49 -16.53 -16.19
CA LEU A 203 4.20 -17.76 -15.43
C LEU A 203 3.29 -18.72 -16.20
N LYS A 204 2.38 -18.20 -17.03
CA LYS A 204 1.56 -19.02 -17.92
C LYS A 204 2.40 -19.74 -18.97
N ALA A 205 3.38 -19.04 -19.56
CA ALA A 205 4.34 -19.65 -20.47
C ALA A 205 5.18 -20.73 -19.76
N LEU A 206 5.63 -20.45 -18.54
CA LEU A 206 6.37 -21.40 -17.70
C LEU A 206 5.58 -22.70 -17.45
N LEU A 207 4.31 -22.59 -17.06
CA LEU A 207 3.45 -23.76 -16.86
C LEU A 207 3.07 -24.46 -18.16
N SER A 208 2.88 -23.73 -19.26
CA SER A 208 2.55 -24.33 -20.55
C SER A 208 3.69 -25.20 -21.08
N ALA A 209 4.94 -24.84 -20.77
CA ALA A 209 6.09 -25.68 -21.10
C ALA A 209 6.01 -27.08 -20.47
N LEU A 210 5.36 -27.23 -19.31
CA LEU A 210 5.14 -28.55 -18.69
C LEU A 210 4.04 -29.38 -19.37
N ALA A 211 3.13 -28.74 -20.10
CA ALA A 211 2.06 -29.43 -20.84
C ALA A 211 2.52 -29.91 -22.22
N GLU A 212 3.60 -29.33 -22.76
CA GLU A 212 4.20 -29.70 -24.05
C GLU A 212 5.29 -30.79 -23.90
N ALA A 213 5.71 -31.12 -22.67
CA ALA A 213 6.73 -32.11 -22.30
C ALA A 213 6.16 -33.49 -21.94
#